data_AF-A0A928X2H9-F1
#
_entry.id   AF-A0A928X2H9-F1
#
_cell.length_a   1.000
_cell.length_b   1.000
_cell.length_c   1.000
_cell.angle_alpha   90.00
_cell.angle_beta   90.00
_cell.angle_gamma   90.00
#
_symmetry.space_group_name_H-M   'P 1'
#
loop_
_entity.id
_entity.type
_entity.pdbx_description
1 polymer ?
#
loop_
_entity_poly.entity_id
_entity_poly.type
_entity_poly.pdbx_seq_one_letter_code
_entity_poly.pdbx_strand_id
1 'polypeptide(L)' 'MKAIETTAVINESGQLTLDCNLDFTKPQRVRLIILIDETNESDPDETPTQEVIEGIQQGLQEALSGQTLPLSAM' A
#
# COMPACT_ATOMS: atom_id res chain seq x y z
N MET A 1 2.44 15.95 -26.79
CA MET A 1 2.01 14.58 -26.38
C MET A 1 1.15 14.76 -25.14
N LYS A 2 -0.04 14.14 -25.09
CA LYS A 2 -0.97 14.24 -23.96
C LYS A 2 -0.99 12.90 -23.23
N ALA A 3 -0.69 12.91 -21.93
CA ALA A 3 -0.82 11.74 -21.07
C ALA A 3 -2.24 11.70 -20.50
N ILE A 4 -2.81 10.50 -20.38
CA ILE A 4 -4.10 10.24 -19.74
C ILE A 4 -3.82 9.20 -18.67
N GLU A 5 -4.12 9.55 -17.42
CA GLU A 5 -4.05 8.64 -16.29
C GLU A 5 -5.42 8.00 -16.11
N THR A 6 -5.46 6.67 -16.09
CA THR A 6 -6.66 5.87 -15.87
C THR A 6 -6.29 4.60 -15.12
N THR A 7 -7.22 4.09 -14.34
CA THR A 7 -7.07 2.77 -13.73
C THR A 7 -7.26 1.68 -14.77
N ALA A 8 -6.54 0.59 -14.58
CA ALA A 8 -6.57 -0.59 -15.41
C ALA A 8 -6.18 -1.82 -14.59
N VAL A 9 -6.77 -2.96 -14.94
CA VAL A 9 -6.49 -4.24 -14.31
C VAL A 9 -5.64 -5.07 -15.25
N ILE A 10 -4.54 -5.62 -14.72
CA ILE A 10 -3.73 -6.62 -15.42
C ILE A 10 -4.28 -8.00 -15.03
N ASN A 11 -4.81 -8.73 -16.00
CA ASN A 11 -5.31 -10.09 -15.77
C ASN A 11 -4.15 -11.10 -15.65
N GLU A 12 -4.45 -12.32 -15.20
CA GLU A 12 -3.47 -13.41 -15.01
C GLU A 12 -2.71 -13.80 -16.29
N SER A 13 -3.28 -13.49 -17.46
CA SER A 13 -2.64 -13.67 -18.76
C SER A 13 -1.70 -12.53 -19.18
N GLY A 14 -1.54 -11.51 -18.34
CA GLY A 14 -0.73 -10.31 -18.62
C GLY A 14 -1.41 -9.30 -19.56
N GLN A 15 -2.72 -9.43 -19.83
CA GLN A 15 -3.48 -8.43 -20.59
C GLN A 15 -3.94 -7.28 -19.70
N LEU A 16 -3.65 -6.06 -20.13
CA LEU A 16 -4.12 -4.83 -19.52
C LEU A 16 -5.54 -4.52 -20.01
N THR A 17 -6.50 -4.49 -19.10
CA THR A 17 -7.90 -4.10 -19.35
C THR A 17 -8.16 -2.76 -18.68
N LEU A 18 -8.59 -1.78 -19.46
CA LEU A 18 -8.89 -0.44 -18.96
C LEU A 18 -10.31 -0.42 -18.39
N ASP A 19 -10.51 0.20 -17.22
CA ASP A 19 -11.85 0.33 -16.64
C ASP A 19 -12.76 1.22 -17.48
N CYS A 20 -12.16 2.17 -18.20
CA CYS A 20 -12.85 3.15 -19.03
C CYS A 20 -12.35 3.11 -20.47
N ASN A 21 -13.26 3.38 -21.40
CA ASN A 21 -12.92 3.51 -22.81
C ASN A 21 -12.17 4.84 -23.03
N LEU A 22 -11.07 4.82 -23.80
CA LEU A 22 -10.41 6.07 -24.17
C LEU A 22 -11.09 6.68 -25.39
N ASP A 23 -11.66 7.86 -25.22
CA ASP A 23 -12.30 8.64 -26.29
C ASP A 23 -11.24 9.20 -27.26
N PHE A 24 -10.75 8.34 -28.15
CA PHE A 24 -9.93 8.75 -29.28
C PHE A 24 -10.74 8.72 -30.57
N THR A 25 -10.75 9.85 -31.27
CA THR A 25 -11.49 10.02 -32.53
C THR A 25 -10.90 9.22 -33.70
N LYS A 26 -9.66 8.72 -33.58
CA LYS A 26 -8.96 7.95 -34.62
C LYS A 26 -8.09 6.85 -34.02
N PRO A 27 -7.96 5.68 -34.69
CA PRO A 27 -7.01 4.66 -34.27
C PRO A 27 -5.58 5.20 -34.42
N GLN A 28 -4.84 5.21 -33.32
CA GLN A 28 -3.47 5.73 -33.25
C GLN A 28 -2.61 4.85 -32.35
N ARG A 29 -1.30 4.86 -32.58
CA ARG A 29 -0.34 4.21 -31.67
C ARG A 29 -0.15 5.07 -30.44
N VAL A 30 -0.24 4.44 -29.27
CA VAL A 30 -0.05 5.10 -27.97
C VAL A 30 1.11 4.46 -27.21
N ARG A 31 1.74 5.21 -26.32
CA ARG A 31 2.76 4.72 -25.39
C ARG A 31 2.10 4.59 -24.01
N LEU A 32 2.18 3.39 -23.43
CA LEU A 32 1.64 3.08 -22.11
C LEU A 32 2.76 3.21 -21.06
N ILE A 33 2.43 3.79 -19.91
CA ILE A 33 3.27 3.83 -18.72
C ILE A 33 2.42 3.20 -17.61
N ILE A 34 2.90 2.12 -17.01
CA ILE A 34 2.20 1.39 -15.96
C ILE A 34 2.94 1.68 -14.66
N LEU A 35 2.23 2.23 -13.68
CA LEU A 35 2.72 2.38 -12.32
C LEU A 35 2.19 1.19 -11.52
N ILE A 36 3.10 0.37 -11.00
CA ILE A 36 2.78 -0.75 -10.12
C ILE A 36 3.20 -0.30 -8.74
N ASP A 37 2.31 -0.47 -7.76
CA ASP A 37 2.64 -0.16 -6.37
C ASP A 37 3.62 -1.22 -5.86
N GLU A 38 4.79 -0.78 -5.42
CA GLU A 38 5.83 -1.64 -4.84
C GLU A 38 5.47 -2.09 -3.43
N THR A 39 4.29 -1.75 -2.89
CA THR A 39 3.78 -2.21 -1.57
C THR A 39 3.75 -3.73 -1.37
N ASN A 40 4.00 -4.54 -2.40
CA ASN A 40 4.17 -6.00 -2.27
C ASN A 40 5.63 -6.45 -2.09
N GLU A 41 6.60 -5.54 -2.21
CA GLU A 41 7.93 -5.77 -1.66
C GLU A 41 7.84 -5.44 -0.17
N SER A 42 7.67 -6.47 0.66
CA SER A 42 7.78 -6.32 2.11
C SER A 42 9.13 -5.67 2.42
N ASP A 43 9.10 -4.41 2.84
CA ASP A 43 10.29 -3.70 3.28
C ASP A 43 10.90 -4.50 4.45
N PRO A 44 12.17 -4.97 4.35
CA PRO A 44 12.78 -5.76 5.40
C PRO A 44 12.93 -5.01 6.73
N ASP A 45 12.81 -3.67 6.73
CA ASP A 45 12.82 -2.83 7.92
C ASP A 45 11.40 -2.51 8.44
N GLU A 46 10.33 -2.91 7.73
CA GLU A 46 8.96 -2.72 8.20
C GLU A 46 8.64 -3.71 9.32
N THR A 47 8.34 -3.17 10.50
CA THR A 47 7.87 -3.97 11.62
C THR A 47 6.51 -4.57 11.25
N PRO A 48 6.36 -5.91 11.27
CA PRO A 48 5.12 -6.53 10.85
C PRO A 48 3.97 -6.05 11.74
N THR A 49 2.82 -5.81 11.14
CA THR A 49 1.63 -5.27 11.84
C THR A 49 1.27 -6.07 13.09
N GLN A 50 1.52 -7.38 13.06
CA GLN A 50 1.27 -8.28 14.19
C GLN A 50 2.13 -7.93 15.42
N GLU A 51 3.42 -7.65 15.24
CA GLU A 51 4.32 -7.27 16.35
C GLU A 51 3.91 -5.93 16.96
N VAL A 52 3.48 -4.98 16.13
CA VAL A 52 2.94 -3.69 16.60
C VAL A 52 1.69 -3.89 17.46
N ILE A 53 0.77 -4.74 17.00
CA ILE A 53 -0.47 -5.05 17.75
C ILE A 53 -0.15 -5.72 19.08
N GLU A 54 0.78 -6.67 19.11
CA GLU A 54 1.21 -7.36 20.33
C GLU A 54 1.84 -6.39 21.33
N GLY A 55 2.72 -5.49 20.88
CA GLY A 55 3.32 -4.46 21.73
C GLY A 55 2.29 -3.51 22.33
N ILE A 56 1.29 -3.09 21.55
CA ILE A 56 0.19 -2.24 22.06
C ILE A 56 -0.65 -2.98 23.11
N GLN A 57 -1.00 -4.24 22.85
CA GLN A 57 -1.76 -5.04 23.80
C GLN A 57 -1.00 -5.25 25.10
N GLN A 58 0.29 -5.55 25.02
CA GLN A 58 1.16 -5.68 26.19
C GLN A 58 1.23 -4.37 26.99
N GLY A 59 1.53 -3.24 26.34
CA GLY A 59 1.61 -1.95 27.01
C GLY A 59 0.29 -1.55 27.69
N LEU A 60 -0.85 -1.90 27.09
CA LEU A 60 -2.16 -1.69 27.71
C LEU A 60 -2.34 -2.57 28.96
N GLN A 61 -1.96 -3.84 28.92
CA GLN A 61 -2.02 -4.74 30.08
C GLN A 61 -1.09 -4.27 31.21
N GLU A 62 0.11 -3.80 30.89
CA GLU A 62 1.08 -3.23 31.83
C GLU A 62 0.53 -1.97 32.50
N ALA A 63 -0.09 -1.08 31.71
CA ALA A 63 -0.76 0.12 32.22
C ALA A 63 -1.91 -0.23 33.18
N LEU A 64 -2.76 -1.18 32.81
CA LEU A 64 -3.89 -1.63 33.64
C LEU A 64 -3.44 -2.35 34.91
N SER A 65 -2.33 -3.10 34.86
CA SER A 65 -1.76 -3.82 36.01
C SER A 65 -0.86 -2.96 36.89
N GLY A 66 -0.62 -1.70 36.52
CA GLY A 66 0.26 -0.79 37.25
C GLY A 66 1.76 -1.09 37.08
N GLN A 67 2.12 -1.98 36.17
CA GLN A 67 3.50 -2.25 35.76
C GLN A 67 4.01 -1.14 34.84
N THR A 68 4.03 0.08 35.35
CA THR A 68 4.45 1.28 34.60
C THR A 68 5.66 1.92 35.29
N LEU A 69 6.54 2.52 34.48
CA LEU A 69 7.63 3.33 35.00
C LEU A 69 7.10 4.76 35.20
N PRO A 70 7.03 5.29 36.43
CA PRO A 70 6.63 6.68 36.63
C PRO A 70 7.65 7.62 35.99
N LEU A 71 7.17 8.69 35.35
CA LEU A 71 8.03 9.69 34.70
C LEU A 71 9.08 10.30 35.63
N SER A 72 8.80 10.38 36.93
CA SER A 72 9.74 10.86 37.94
C SER A 72 10.94 9.93 38.18
N ALA A 73 10.88 8.69 37.70
CA ALA A 73 11.93 7.69 37.82
C ALA A 73 12.69 7.45 36.49
N MET A 74 12.40 8.24 35.46
CA MET A 74 13.14 8.27 34.19
C MET A 74 14.30 9.26 34.25
#